data_AF-A0A086PHX9-F1
#
_entry.id   AF-A0A086PHX9-F1
#
_cell.length_a   1.000
_cell.length_b   1.000
_cell.length_c   1.000
_cell.angle_alpha   90.00
_cell.angle_beta   90.00
_cell.angle_gamma   90.00
#
_symmetry.space_group_name_H-M   'P 1'
#
loop_
_entity.id
_entity.type
_entity.pdbx_description
1 polymer ?
#
loop_
_entity_poly.entity_id
_entity_poly.type
_entity_poly.pdbx_seq_one_letter_code
_entity_poly.pdbx_strand_id
1 'polypeptide(L)' 'MVFCMSHANCSAEIALCLYEALTLAETNLDSKLARLYLLSDILFNSSAPTPSAWSYRASLEKYLPRIFLHWTQ' A
#
# COMPACT_ATOMS: atom_id res chain seq x y z
N MET A 1 -1.86 8.37 -4.88
CA MET A 1 -1.36 8.96 -3.62
C MET A 1 -2.37 9.94 -3.00
N VAL A 2 -2.73 11.05 -3.66
CA VAL A 2 -3.67 12.05 -3.11
C VAL A 2 -4.99 11.43 -2.63
N PHE A 3 -5.61 10.56 -3.44
CA PHE A 3 -6.81 9.82 -3.05
C PHE A 3 -6.65 9.07 -1.71
N CYS A 4 -5.52 8.39 -1.52
CA CYS A 4 -5.22 7.63 -0.29
C CYS A 4 -5.12 8.57 0.92
N MET A 5 -4.49 9.73 0.76
CA MET A 5 -4.37 10.71 1.85
C MET A 5 -5.73 11.32 2.21
N SER A 6 -6.56 11.65 1.22
CA SER A 6 -7.92 12.16 1.44
C SER A 6 -8.85 11.15 2.13
N HIS A 7 -8.54 9.86 2.06
CA HIS A 7 -9.34 8.77 2.65
C HIS A 7 -8.53 7.95 3.67
N ALA A 8 -7.60 8.60 4.38
CA ALA A 8 -6.71 7.90 5.30
C ALA A 8 -7.43 7.23 6.49
N ASN A 9 -8.65 7.66 6.82
CA ASN A 9 -9.53 6.97 7.76
C ASN A 9 -9.93 5.55 7.31
N CYS A 10 -9.82 5.24 6.02
CA CYS A 10 -10.04 3.92 5.43
C CYS A 10 -8.72 3.18 5.15
N SER A 11 -7.67 3.42 5.97
CA SER A 11 -6.33 2.88 5.72
C SER A 11 -6.28 1.36 5.68
N ALA A 12 -7.16 0.68 6.41
CA ALA A 12 -7.24 -0.77 6.43
C ALA A 12 -7.72 -1.34 5.09
N GLU A 13 -8.81 -0.80 4.56
CA GLU A 13 -9.40 -1.21 3.27
C GLU A 13 -8.45 -0.88 2.11
N ILE A 14 -7.80 0.29 2.15
CA ILE A 14 -6.84 0.69 1.13
C ILE A 14 -5.59 -0.20 1.17
N ALA A 15 -5.10 -0.55 2.37
CA ALA A 15 -3.98 -1.47 2.52
C ALA A 15 -4.30 -2.88 2.01
N LEU A 16 -5.51 -3.38 2.29
CA LEU A 16 -5.97 -4.67 1.78
C LEU A 16 -6.05 -4.68 0.25
N CYS A 17 -6.62 -3.64 -0.34
CA CYS A 17 -6.70 -3.50 -1.81
C CYS A 17 -5.32 -3.46 -2.46
N LEU A 18 -4.36 -2.72 -1.87
CA LEU A 18 -2.97 -2.71 -2.35
C LEU A 18 -2.30 -4.07 -2.23
N TYR A 19 -2.51 -4.77 -1.12
CA TYR A 19 -2.00 -6.13 -0.92
C TYR A 19 -2.51 -7.07 -2.03
N GLU A 20 -3.83 -7.16 -2.21
CA GLU A 20 -4.45 -8.02 -3.22
C GLU A 20 -3.93 -7.69 -4.63
N ALA A 21 -3.85 -6.40 -4.96
CA ALA A 21 -3.34 -5.94 -6.24
C ALA A 21 -1.84 -6.27 -6.44
N LEU A 22 -1.04 -6.27 -5.38
CA LEU A 22 0.40 -6.59 -5.46
C LEU A 22 0.68 -8.10 -5.47
N THR A 23 -0.27 -8.92 -5.02
CA THR A 23 -0.16 -10.39 -4.99
C THR A 23 -0.98 -11.10 -6.05
N LEU A 24 -1.63 -10.38 -6.96
CA LEU A 24 -2.36 -10.98 -8.07
C LEU A 24 -1.38 -11.55 -9.13
N ALA A 25 -1.54 -12.82 -9.46
CA ALA A 25 -0.61 -13.56 -10.34
C ALA A 25 -0.62 -13.03 -11.78
N GLU A 26 -1.78 -12.63 -12.31
CA GLU A 26 -1.90 -12.13 -13.70
C GLU A 26 -1.41 -10.68 -13.88
N THR A 27 -1.08 -9.98 -12.80
CA THR A 27 -0.60 -8.59 -12.91
C THR A 27 0.82 -8.56 -13.47
N ASN A 28 1.01 -7.85 -14.58
CA ASN A 28 2.32 -7.64 -15.19
C ASN A 28 3.30 -6.90 -14.26
N LEU A 29 4.60 -7.05 -14.53
CA LEU A 29 5.67 -6.49 -13.68
C LEU A 29 5.59 -4.96 -13.58
N ASP A 30 5.28 -4.26 -14.68
CA ASP A 30 5.20 -2.80 -14.70
C ASP A 30 4.11 -2.27 -13.76
N SER A 31 2.94 -2.91 -13.75
CA SER A 31 1.84 -2.56 -12.86
C SER A 31 2.16 -2.90 -11.40
N LYS A 32 2.87 -4.01 -11.17
CA LYS A 32 3.38 -4.39 -9.85
C LYS A 32 4.34 -3.32 -9.32
N LEU A 33 5.30 -2.87 -10.13
CA LEU A 33 6.25 -1.81 -9.78
C LEU A 33 5.54 -0.49 -9.50
N ALA A 34 4.60 -0.07 -10.35
CA ALA A 34 3.82 1.14 -10.14
C ALA A 34 3.03 1.10 -8.81
N ARG A 35 2.42 -0.04 -8.48
CA ARG A 35 1.71 -0.26 -7.20
C ARG A 35 2.67 -0.26 -6.01
N LEU A 36 3.89 -0.78 -6.17
CA LEU A 36 4.92 -0.75 -5.14
C LEU A 36 5.40 0.68 -4.88
N TYR A 37 5.57 1.50 -5.92
CA TYR A 37 5.85 2.94 -5.77
C TYR A 37 4.73 3.66 -5.03
N LEU A 38 3.46 3.36 -5.35
CA LEU A 38 2.32 3.91 -4.60
C LEU A 38 2.36 3.51 -3.12
N LEU A 39 2.68 2.24 -2.81
CA LEU A 39 2.84 1.79 -1.43
C LEU A 39 3.97 2.56 -0.72
N SER A 40 5.11 2.75 -1.38
CA SER A 40 6.24 3.52 -0.86
C SER A 40 5.86 4.96 -0.57
N ASP A 41 5.16 5.62 -1.51
CA ASP A 41 4.67 6.99 -1.36
C ASP A 41 3.70 7.11 -0.18
N ILE A 42 2.79 6.15 0.01
CA ILE A 42 1.86 6.17 1.14
C ILE A 42 2.60 6.03 2.47
N LEU A 43 3.58 5.12 2.57
CA LEU A 43 4.37 4.95 3.78
C LEU A 43 5.20 6.20 4.10
N PHE A 44 5.84 6.80 3.10
CA PHE A 44 6.59 8.04 3.26
C PHE A 44 5.70 9.17 3.78
N ASN A 45 4.53 9.35 3.14
CA ASN A 45 3.60 10.42 3.47
C ASN A 45 2.68 10.09 4.67
N SER A 46 2.80 8.92 5.30
CA SER A 46 2.03 8.59 6.51
C SER A 46 2.37 9.49 7.71
N SER A 47 3.49 10.23 7.65
CA SER A 47 3.84 11.29 8.61
C SER A 47 3.33 12.68 8.24
N ALA A 48 2.62 12.84 7.12
CA ALA A 48 2.06 14.13 6.73
C ALA A 48 1.03 14.62 7.78
N PRO A 49 0.80 15.94 7.91
CA PRO A 49 -0.20 16.50 8.81
C PRO A 49 -1.63 16.31 8.26
N THR A 50 -1.93 15.13 7.73
CA THR A 50 -3.26 14.75 7.23
C THR A 50 -3.94 13.87 8.29
N PRO A 51 -5.20 14.14 8.66
CA PRO A 51 -5.95 13.32 9.60
C PRO A 51 -5.87 11.84 9.25
N SER A 52 -5.60 11.00 10.24
CA SER A 52 -5.48 9.54 10.11
C SER A 52 -4.37 9.02 9.18
N ALA A 53 -3.55 9.84 8.52
CA ALA A 53 -2.48 9.33 7.64
C ALA A 53 -1.49 8.39 8.35
N TRP A 54 -1.27 8.60 9.65
CA TRP A 54 -0.42 7.74 10.48
C TRP A 54 -0.87 6.29 10.54
N SER A 55 -2.17 6.00 10.37
CA SER A 55 -2.71 4.64 10.47
C SER A 55 -2.25 3.73 9.34
N TYR A 56 -1.82 4.30 8.20
CA TYR A 56 -1.28 3.53 7.08
C TYR A 56 -0.09 2.66 7.46
N ARG A 57 0.76 3.07 8.41
CA ARG A 57 1.90 2.26 8.87
C ARG A 57 1.43 0.92 9.42
N ALA A 58 0.55 0.96 10.41
CA ALA A 58 0.02 -0.24 11.06
C ALA A 58 -0.86 -1.08 10.11
N SER A 59 -1.57 -0.45 9.18
CA SER A 59 -2.38 -1.16 8.17
C SER A 59 -1.52 -1.91 7.16
N LEU A 60 -0.47 -1.28 6.62
CA LEU A 60 0.39 -1.86 5.58
C LEU A 60 1.41 -2.87 6.13
N GLU A 61 1.94 -2.64 7.34
CA GLU A 61 2.95 -3.50 7.98
C GLU A 61 2.53 -4.98 8.01
N LYS A 62 1.24 -5.25 8.22
CA LYS A 62 0.65 -6.60 8.25
C LYS A 62 0.81 -7.37 6.93
N TYR A 63 0.92 -6.65 5.81
CA TYR A 63 0.95 -7.24 4.47
C TYR A 63 2.35 -7.28 3.84
N LEU A 64 3.28 -6.41 4.26
CA LEU A 64 4.61 -6.29 3.65
C LEU A 64 5.35 -7.64 3.51
N PRO A 65 5.42 -8.51 4.54
CA PRO A 65 6.14 -9.79 4.39
C PRO A 65 5.55 -10.67 3.30
N ARG A 66 4.22 -10.69 3.16
CA ARG A 66 3.51 -11.51 2.16
C ARG A 66 3.69 -10.94 0.75
N ILE A 67 3.67 -9.61 0.60
CA ILE A 67 3.93 -8.94 -0.68
C ILE A 67 5.33 -9.31 -1.18
N PHE A 68 6.36 -9.12 -0.36
CA PHE A 68 7.73 -9.42 -0.80
C PHE A 68 7.99 -10.91 -1.02
N LEU A 69 7.38 -11.79 -0.22
CA LEU A 69 7.44 -13.24 -0.46
C LEU A 69 6.82 -13.66 -1.80
N HIS A 70 5.74 -13.01 -2.24
CA HIS A 70 5.12 -13.25 -3.56
C HIS A 70 6.04 -12.82 -4.71
N TRP A 71 6.84 -11.78 -4.52
CA TRP A 71 7.71 -11.24 -5.56
C TRP A 71 9.02 -12.00 -5.72
N THR A 72 9.38 -12.81 -4.73
CA THR A 72 10.56 -13.68 -4.77
C THR A 72 10.28 -15.08 -5.32
N GLN A 73 9.02 -15.38 -5.68
CA GLN A 73 8.59 -16.62 -6.34
C GLN A 73 8.63 -16.46 -7.86
#